data_AF-A0A8J8GM99-F1
#
_entry.id   AF-A0A8J8GM99-F1
#
_cell.length_a   1.000
_cell.length_b   1.000
_cell.length_c   1.000
_cell.angle_alpha   90.00
_cell.angle_beta   90.00
_cell.angle_gamma   90.00
#
_symmetry.space_group_name_H-M   'P 1'
#
loop_
_entity.id
_entity.type
_entity.pdbx_description
1 polymer ?
#
loop_
_entity_poly.entity_id
_entity_poly.type
_entity_poly.pdbx_seq_one_letter_code
_entity_poly.pdbx_strand_id
1 'polypeptide(L)'
;MTGDRLTVPVSDRFREAATDWGDNRLMDADDALETKAEQALLEIEHLVADATEVEFTVEDGAIHHRPTDDLAAFLDRQADRYGLEPAEVLSMHVDLFARVFLEGEETESADPDDPRPW
;
A
#
# COMPACT_ATOMS: atom_id res chain seq x y z
N MET A 1 -2.33 -15.52 -17.27
CA MET A 1 -3.36 -14.61 -17.82
C MET A 1 -2.74 -13.24 -17.75
N THR A 2 -2.98 -12.34 -18.70
CA THR A 2 -2.40 -10.99 -18.59
C THR A 2 -3.06 -10.32 -17.39
N GLY A 3 -2.32 -10.04 -16.31
CA GLY A 3 -2.87 -9.35 -15.15
C GLY A 3 -3.45 -8.01 -15.59
N ASP A 4 -4.78 -7.89 -15.57
CA ASP A 4 -5.47 -6.67 -15.95
C ASP A 4 -5.16 -5.55 -14.95
N ARG A 5 -4.94 -4.34 -15.46
CA ARG A 5 -4.68 -3.15 -14.63
C ARG A 5 -5.94 -2.84 -13.82
N LEU A 6 -5.83 -2.90 -12.50
CA LEU A 6 -6.89 -2.49 -11.58
C LEU A 6 -6.76 -0.99 -11.31
N THR A 7 -7.90 -0.32 -11.18
CA THR A 7 -7.99 1.11 -10.83
C THR A 7 -8.73 1.25 -9.52
N VAL A 8 -8.09 1.86 -8.54
CA VAL A 8 -8.58 2.05 -7.18
C VAL A 8 -8.70 3.55 -6.93
N PRO A 9 -9.91 4.10 -6.70
CA PRO A 9 -10.04 5.50 -6.32
C PRO A 9 -9.36 5.73 -4.96
N VAL A 10 -8.53 6.76 -4.88
CA VAL A 10 -7.92 7.15 -3.60
C VAL A 10 -9.03 7.67 -2.69
N SER A 11 -9.20 7.04 -1.53
CA SER A 11 -10.18 7.47 -0.53
C SER A 11 -9.71 8.75 0.18
N ASP A 12 -10.65 9.54 0.70
CA ASP A 12 -10.29 10.73 1.51
C ASP A 12 -9.46 10.35 2.73
N ARG A 13 -9.75 9.17 3.31
CA ARG A 13 -9.00 8.60 4.42
C ARG A 13 -7.55 8.29 4.03
N PHE A 14 -7.32 7.77 2.84
CA PHE A 14 -5.98 7.50 2.33
C PHE A 14 -5.21 8.81 2.09
N ARG A 15 -5.86 9.81 1.47
CA ARG A 15 -5.27 11.13 1.26
C ARG A 15 -4.86 11.77 2.58
N GLU A 16 -5.74 11.79 3.57
CA GLU A 16 -5.47 12.33 4.90
C GLU A 16 -4.26 11.63 5.55
N ALA A 17 -4.23 10.29 5.53
CA ALA A 17 -3.11 9.52 6.08
C ALA A 17 -1.78 9.81 5.35
N ALA A 18 -1.80 9.98 4.03
CA ALA A 18 -0.62 10.33 3.25
C ALA A 18 -0.14 11.75 3.56
N THR A 19 -1.06 12.73 3.62
CA THR A 19 -0.74 14.11 3.99
C THR A 19 -0.14 14.19 5.39
N ASP A 20 -0.76 13.58 6.40
CA ASP A 20 -0.24 13.60 7.77
C ASP A 20 1.16 12.96 7.86
N TRP A 21 1.39 11.88 7.12
CA TRP A 21 2.69 11.21 7.08
C TRP A 21 3.77 12.06 6.38
N GLY A 22 3.39 12.71 5.29
CA GLY A 22 4.24 13.59 4.50
C GLY A 22 4.61 14.87 5.25
N ASP A 23 3.64 15.49 5.93
CA ASP A 23 3.85 16.69 6.76
C ASP A 23 4.87 16.44 7.87
N ASN A 24 4.79 15.28 8.54
CA ASN A 24 5.76 14.87 9.56
C ASN A 24 7.18 14.64 9.01
N ARG A 25 7.33 14.50 7.68
CA ARG A 25 8.59 14.25 6.98
C ARG A 25 9.02 15.40 6.07
N LEU A 26 8.30 16.52 6.08
CA LEU A 26 8.51 17.67 5.19
C LEU A 26 8.53 17.26 3.70
N MET A 27 7.67 16.31 3.33
CA MET A 27 7.50 15.79 1.97
C MET A 27 6.31 16.49 1.26
N ASP A 28 6.38 16.60 -0.07
CA ASP A 28 5.26 17.07 -0.87
C ASP A 28 4.06 16.11 -0.80
N ALA A 29 2.84 16.64 -0.95
CA ALA A 29 1.63 15.85 -0.83
C ALA A 29 1.51 14.76 -1.92
N ASP A 30 1.95 15.05 -3.15
CA ASP A 30 1.91 14.09 -4.25
C ASP A 30 2.96 12.98 -4.02
N ASP A 31 4.19 13.35 -3.65
CA ASP A 31 5.25 12.39 -3.29
C ASP A 31 4.84 11.50 -2.10
N ALA A 32 4.18 12.08 -1.10
CA ALA A 32 3.69 11.35 0.07
C ALA A 32 2.56 10.37 -0.31
N LEU A 33 1.67 10.78 -1.22
CA LEU A 33 0.60 9.94 -1.73
C LEU A 33 1.16 8.76 -2.53
N GLU A 34 2.11 9.01 -3.43
CA GLU A 34 2.79 7.97 -4.21
C GLU A 34 3.53 6.99 -3.29
N THR A 35 4.29 7.50 -2.32
CA THR A 35 5.03 6.65 -1.37
C THR A 35 4.08 5.77 -0.56
N LYS A 36 2.97 6.32 -0.07
CA LYS A 36 1.97 5.53 0.65
C LYS A 36 1.28 4.50 -0.23
N ALA A 37 0.99 4.84 -1.49
CA ALA A 37 0.42 3.91 -2.44
C ALA A 37 1.39 2.75 -2.71
N GLU A 38 2.68 3.04 -2.91
CA GLU A 38 3.72 2.02 -3.06
C GLU A 38 3.79 1.10 -1.84
N GLN A 39 3.88 1.65 -0.63
CA GLN A 39 3.93 0.88 0.62
C GLN A 39 2.72 -0.03 0.78
N ALA A 40 1.51 0.50 0.54
CA ALA A 40 0.29 -0.27 0.70
C ALA A 40 0.15 -1.39 -0.34
N LEU A 41 0.57 -1.14 -1.58
CA LEU A 41 0.59 -2.15 -2.65
C LEU A 41 1.66 -3.21 -2.42
N LEU A 42 2.87 -2.80 -2.03
CA LEU A 42 3.96 -3.72 -1.69
C LEU A 42 3.55 -4.67 -0.56
N GLU A 43 2.87 -4.17 0.46
CA GLU A 43 2.46 -5.00 1.60
C GLU A 43 1.49 -6.11 1.16
N ILE A 44 0.44 -5.79 0.40
CA ILE A 44 -0.50 -6.82 -0.04
C ILE A 44 0.12 -7.79 -1.05
N GLU A 45 0.99 -7.30 -1.94
CA GLU A 45 1.73 -8.12 -2.90
C GLU A 45 2.73 -9.04 -2.20
N HIS A 46 3.42 -8.55 -1.17
CA HIS A 46 4.31 -9.36 -0.35
C HIS A 46 3.53 -10.44 0.42
N LEU A 47 2.43 -10.09 1.06
CA LEU A 47 1.62 -11.03 1.85
C LEU A 47 1.02 -12.17 1.01
N VAL A 48 0.68 -11.91 -0.25
CA VAL A 48 0.02 -12.89 -1.13
C VAL A 48 1.00 -13.62 -2.04
N ALA A 49 2.01 -12.91 -2.56
CA ALA A 49 2.87 -13.37 -3.65
C ALA A 49 4.38 -13.28 -3.33
N ASP A 50 4.75 -12.87 -2.12
CA ASP A 50 6.15 -12.67 -1.70
C ASP A 50 6.92 -11.69 -2.60
N ALA A 51 6.19 -10.78 -3.26
CA ALA A 51 6.77 -9.78 -4.14
C ALA A 51 7.54 -8.72 -3.33
N THR A 52 8.56 -8.14 -3.97
CA THR A 52 9.41 -7.09 -3.38
C THR A 52 9.36 -5.78 -4.16
N GLU A 53 8.60 -5.73 -5.26
CA GLU A 53 8.47 -4.60 -6.17
C GLU A 53 7.03 -4.58 -6.72
N VAL A 54 6.50 -3.39 -7.02
CA VAL A 54 5.16 -3.22 -7.59
C VAL A 54 5.17 -2.26 -8.78
N GLU A 55 4.35 -2.56 -9.79
CA GLU A 55 4.09 -1.67 -10.92
C GLU A 55 2.80 -0.88 -10.64
N PHE A 56 2.92 0.43 -10.49
CA PHE A 56 1.75 1.30 -10.28
C PHE A 56 1.99 2.74 -10.77
N THR A 57 0.89 3.49 -10.88
CA THR A 57 0.90 4.95 -11.04
C THR A 57 -0.24 5.57 -10.22
N VAL A 58 -0.06 6.82 -9.80
CA VAL A 58 -1.13 7.63 -9.20
C VAL A 58 -1.48 8.76 -10.16
N GLU A 59 -2.69 8.76 -10.70
CA GLU A 59 -3.15 9.79 -11.64
C GLU A 59 -4.65 10.03 -11.44
N ASP A 60 -5.10 11.28 -11.66
CA ASP A 60 -6.52 11.67 -11.57
C ASP A 60 -7.22 11.24 -10.25
N GLY A 61 -6.47 11.18 -9.15
CA GLY A 61 -6.98 10.78 -7.84
C GLY A 61 -7.26 9.28 -7.69
N ALA A 62 -6.67 8.44 -8.55
CA ALA A 62 -6.75 6.99 -8.50
C ALA A 62 -5.35 6.35 -8.54
N ILE A 63 -5.21 5.22 -7.85
CA ILE A 63 -4.06 4.32 -7.96
C ILE A 63 -4.39 3.32 -9.06
N HIS A 64 -3.49 3.16 -10.01
CA HIS A 64 -3.59 2.13 -11.01
C HIS A 64 -2.44 1.16 -10.87
N HIS A 65 -2.77 -0.12 -10.73
CA HIS A 65 -1.80 -1.14 -10.37
C HIS A 65 -2.01 -2.38 -11.23
N ARG A 66 -0.91 -3.01 -11.65
CA ARG A 66 -0.94 -4.34 -12.26
C ARG A 66 -0.57 -5.36 -11.19
N PRO A 67 -1.54 -6.12 -10.64
CA PRO A 67 -1.24 -7.13 -9.64
C PRO A 67 -0.45 -8.30 -10.23
N THR A 68 0.35 -8.97 -9.39
CA THR A 68 0.91 -10.28 -9.72
C THR A 68 -0.21 -11.30 -10.00
N ASP A 69 0.11 -12.38 -10.72
CA ASP A 69 -0.87 -13.44 -11.01
C ASP A 69 -1.48 -14.04 -9.72
N ASP A 70 -0.66 -14.16 -8.66
CA ASP A 70 -1.09 -14.70 -7.37
C ASP A 70 -2.00 -13.71 -6.61
N LEU A 71 -1.68 -12.41 -6.62
CA LEU A 71 -2.55 -11.38 -6.06
C LEU A 71 -3.86 -11.27 -6.85
N ALA A 72 -3.82 -11.26 -8.18
CA ALA A 72 -5.01 -11.25 -9.01
C ALA A 72 -5.95 -12.42 -8.67
N ALA A 73 -5.40 -13.63 -8.60
CA ALA A 73 -6.17 -14.82 -8.24
C ALA A 73 -6.71 -14.76 -6.80
N PHE A 74 -5.99 -14.13 -5.86
CA PHE A 74 -6.48 -13.90 -4.50
C PHE A 74 -7.65 -12.92 -4.47
N LEU A 75 -7.52 -11.78 -5.16
CA LEU A 75 -8.56 -10.75 -5.25
C LEU A 75 -9.84 -11.32 -5.87
N ASP A 76 -9.72 -12.09 -6.97
CA ASP A 76 -10.85 -12.76 -7.62
C ASP A 76 -11.59 -13.70 -6.66
N ARG A 77 -10.86 -14.52 -5.89
CA ARG A 77 -11.48 -15.45 -4.91
C ARG A 77 -12.23 -14.72 -3.80
N GLN A 78 -11.72 -13.57 -3.34
CA GLN A 78 -12.40 -12.76 -2.33
C GLN A 78 -13.61 -12.05 -2.92
N ALA A 79 -13.45 -11.45 -4.10
CA ALA A 79 -14.51 -10.80 -4.87
C ALA A 79 -15.71 -11.74 -5.08
N ASP A 80 -15.46 -12.94 -5.61
CA ASP A 80 -16.48 -13.98 -5.83
C ASP A 80 -17.21 -14.38 -4.53
N ARG A 81 -16.47 -14.50 -3.43
CA ARG A 81 -17.01 -14.92 -2.14
C ARG A 81 -17.97 -13.89 -1.54
N TYR A 82 -17.70 -12.61 -1.75
CA TYR A 82 -18.42 -11.52 -1.11
C TYR A 82 -19.32 -10.72 -2.07
N GLY A 83 -19.32 -11.06 -3.36
CA GLY A 83 -20.09 -10.36 -4.38
C GLY A 83 -19.58 -8.94 -4.63
N LEU A 84 -18.25 -8.79 -4.69
CA LEU A 84 -17.55 -7.54 -4.94
C LEU A 84 -16.75 -7.64 -6.24
N GLU A 85 -16.23 -6.52 -6.73
CA GLU A 85 -15.23 -6.50 -7.79
C GLU A 85 -13.80 -6.61 -7.21
N PRO A 86 -12.83 -7.20 -7.93
CA PRO A 86 -11.45 -7.30 -7.48
C PRO A 86 -10.83 -5.95 -7.09
N ALA A 87 -11.16 -4.87 -7.82
CA ALA A 87 -10.71 -3.51 -7.50
C ALA A 87 -11.28 -2.98 -6.17
N GLU A 88 -12.50 -3.36 -5.80
CA GLU A 88 -13.08 -2.99 -4.50
C GLU A 88 -12.37 -3.74 -3.36
N VAL A 89 -12.03 -5.01 -3.58
CA VAL A 89 -11.24 -5.78 -2.62
C VAL A 89 -9.85 -5.18 -2.43
N LEU A 90 -9.17 -4.82 -3.53
CA LEU A 90 -7.87 -4.17 -3.47
C LEU A 90 -7.96 -2.82 -2.73
N SER A 91 -8.98 -2.01 -3.02
CA SER A 91 -9.22 -0.73 -2.35
C SER A 91 -9.27 -0.86 -0.82
N MET A 92 -9.97 -1.87 -0.31
CA MET A 92 -10.04 -2.11 1.14
C MET A 92 -8.68 -2.46 1.75
N HIS A 93 -7.83 -3.22 1.04
CA HIS A 93 -6.48 -3.55 1.53
C HIS A 93 -5.56 -2.33 1.49
N VAL A 94 -5.61 -1.55 0.41
CA VAL A 94 -4.85 -0.30 0.28
C VAL A 94 -5.21 0.67 1.41
N ASP A 95 -6.50 0.87 1.68
CA ASP A 95 -6.99 1.72 2.78
C ASP A 95 -6.62 1.19 4.17
N LEU A 96 -6.54 -0.13 4.34
CA LEU A 96 -6.10 -0.77 5.58
C LEU A 96 -4.62 -0.43 5.86
N PHE A 97 -3.76 -0.60 4.85
CA PHE A 97 -2.31 -0.43 5.00
C PHE A 97 -1.86 1.04 5.03
N ALA A 98 -2.67 1.98 4.52
CA ALA A 98 -2.41 3.41 4.62
C ALA A 98 -2.03 3.88 6.05
N ARG A 99 -2.65 3.26 7.06
CA ARG A 99 -2.46 3.62 8.48
C ARG A 99 -1.43 2.78 9.23
N VAL A 100 -1.08 1.61 8.73
CA VAL A 100 -0.16 0.69 9.44
C VAL A 100 1.25 1.28 9.48
N PHE A 101 1.66 2.01 8.43
CA PHE A 101 2.98 2.62 8.33
C PHE A 101 3.04 4.08 8.83
N LEU A 102 2.14 4.51 9.71
CA LEU A 102 2.12 5.89 10.23
C LEU A 102 3.05 6.09 11.43
N GLU A 103 3.23 5.08 12.26
CA GLU A 103 4.18 5.11 13.36
C GLU A 103 5.55 4.67 12.85
N GLY A 104 6.58 5.45 13.20
CA GLY A 104 7.93 5.29 12.66
C GLY A 104 8.50 3.91 12.92
N GLU A 105 8.40 3.03 11.92
CA GLU A 105 9.49 2.12 11.59
C GLU A 105 10.61 2.91 10.90
N GLU A 106 11.02 4.01 11.53
CA GLU A 106 12.45 4.20 11.67
C GLU A 106 12.86 2.97 12.47
N THR A 107 13.48 1.99 11.81
CA THR A 107 14.33 1.05 12.53
C THR A 107 15.14 1.90 13.48
N GLU A 108 14.83 1.81 14.77
CA GLU A 108 15.64 2.37 15.85
C GLU A 108 17.03 1.90 15.50
N SER A 109 17.85 2.82 14.97
CA SER A 109 19.21 2.52 14.60
C SER A 109 19.81 2.05 15.90
N ALA A 110 20.07 0.74 16.03
CA ALA A 110 20.60 0.16 17.24
C ALA A 110 21.79 1.04 17.63
N ASP A 111 21.61 1.83 18.69
CA ASP A 111 22.62 2.76 19.14
C ASP A 111 23.85 1.89 19.42
N PRO A 112 24.97 2.08 18.69
CA PRO A 112 26.14 1.21 18.85
C PRO A 112 26.72 1.26 20.28
N ASP A 113 26.20 2.15 21.14
CA ASP A 113 26.55 2.33 22.55
C ASP A 113 25.43 1.96 23.55
N ASP A 114 24.38 1.19 23.20
CA ASP A 114 23.39 0.72 24.19
C ASP A 114 24.02 -0.26 25.21
N PRO A 115 24.16 0.11 26.50
CA PRO A 115 24.91 -0.66 27.49
C PRO A 115 24.07 -1.73 28.20
N ARG A 116 22.86 -2.06 27.72
CA ARG A 116 22.02 -3.07 28.37
C ARG A 116 22.59 -4.49 28.18
N PRO A 117 22.79 -5.26 29.26
CA PRO A 117 23.17 -6.67 29.13
C PRO A 117 21.97 -7.49 28.65
N TRP A 118 22.27 -8.44 27.77
CA TRP A 118 21.37 -9.45 27.19
C TRP A 118 20.63 -10.30 28.24
#